data_AF-A0A935LVG3-F1
#
_entry.id   AF-A0A935LVG3-F1
#
_cell.length_a   1.000
_cell.length_b   1.000
_cell.length_c   1.000
_cell.angle_alpha   90.00
_cell.angle_beta   90.00
_cell.angle_gamma   90.00
#
_symmetry.space_group_name_H-M   'P 1'
#
loop_
_entity.id
_entity.type
_entity.pdbx_description
1 polymer ?
#
loop_
_entity_poly.entity_id
_entity_poly.type
_entity_poly.pdbx_seq_one_letter_code
_entity_poly.pdbx_strand_id
1 'polypeptide(L)'
;MKIIKPLPLFKPCIIIVSFITFLSCNENVNNSNNELDPYEIKVWDYSDNHYFLDTVYKSGFLDYYNNINISSQTENLKVDEDNFEVWIQTDVSTTNYRKAGVHIDLPVLQLTGYNDSLKNVPTPQQGIRTFGIVRKLERSAYVLNKYAGYISLKVNIPDNYFAAVAYKRMLSGEQTGTISTDSTGSPYDTLVLKMIKVQNLVPSNSIAWDLKLKDIYSLPKTNIIKEGFEFRVNYLYNGVYMQTLPITNLNTYLITILGLDKYTSGRTLPPDSIFDYIPALQ
;
A
#
# COMPACT_ATOMS: atom_id res chain seq x y z
N MET A 1 -4.67 -15.51 23.89
CA MET A 1 -5.63 -15.99 22.87
C MET A 1 -6.02 -14.80 22.01
N LYS A 2 -5.38 -14.66 20.84
CA LYS A 2 -5.68 -13.67 19.82
C LYS A 2 -7.05 -14.00 19.22
N ILE A 3 -7.95 -13.03 19.16
CA ILE A 3 -9.09 -13.05 18.24
C ILE A 3 -9.07 -11.70 17.53
N ILE A 4 -8.32 -11.60 16.44
CA ILE A 4 -8.60 -10.61 15.42
C ILE A 4 -9.65 -11.28 14.53
N LYS A 5 -10.93 -11.06 14.87
CA LYS A 5 -12.05 -11.39 13.99
C LYS A 5 -12.20 -10.27 12.94
N PRO A 6 -12.68 -10.60 11.74
CA PRO A 6 -12.88 -9.65 10.66
C PRO A 6 -14.01 -8.71 11.06
N LEU A 7 -13.91 -7.41 10.72
CA LEU A 7 -14.96 -6.42 10.96
C LEU A 7 -16.29 -6.91 10.36
N PRO A 8 -17.32 -7.29 11.16
CA PRO A 8 -18.68 -7.35 10.67
C PRO A 8 -19.34 -5.99 10.95
N LEU A 9 -20.38 -5.66 10.20
CA LEU A 9 -21.18 -4.45 10.39
C LEU A 9 -21.47 -4.16 11.88
N PHE A 10 -20.94 -3.06 12.39
CA PHE A 10 -21.35 -2.46 13.66
C PHE A 10 -21.91 -1.06 13.41
N LYS A 11 -23.22 -0.91 13.62
CA LYS A 11 -23.82 0.30 14.23
C LYS A 11 -24.34 -0.18 15.60
N PRO A 12 -24.18 0.59 16.69
CA PRO A 12 -24.42 2.03 16.74
C PRO A 12 -23.34 2.80 17.53
N CYS A 13 -22.38 3.36 16.83
CA CYS A 13 -21.74 4.66 17.10
C CYS A 13 -20.64 4.77 16.07
N ILE A 14 -20.85 5.60 15.07
CA ILE A 14 -19.86 5.85 14.04
C ILE A 14 -18.71 6.62 14.73
N ILE A 15 -17.64 5.92 15.10
CA ILE A 15 -16.39 6.56 15.53
C ILE A 15 -15.68 6.99 14.24
N ILE A 16 -15.99 8.20 13.78
CA ILE A 16 -15.20 8.86 12.76
C ILE A 16 -14.01 9.51 13.46
N VAL A 17 -12.84 8.85 13.38
CA VAL A 17 -11.57 9.57 13.56
C VAL A 17 -11.58 10.63 12.47
N SER A 18 -11.66 11.90 12.86
CA SER A 18 -12.06 12.94 11.91
C SER A 18 -10.88 13.42 11.09
N PHE A 19 -9.67 13.49 11.66
CA PHE A 19 -8.49 13.98 10.93
C PHE A 19 -7.15 13.60 11.58
N ILE A 20 -6.13 13.66 10.74
CA ILE A 20 -4.72 13.71 11.09
C ILE A 20 -4.23 15.15 10.84
N THR A 21 -3.55 15.75 11.81
CA THR A 21 -2.96 17.09 11.69
C THR A 21 -1.45 17.00 11.68
N PHE A 22 -0.82 17.76 10.79
CA PHE A 22 0.62 17.80 10.62
C PHE A 22 1.10 19.26 10.72
N LEU A 23 2.26 19.47 11.34
CA LEU A 23 3.02 20.71 11.36
C LEU A 23 4.41 20.40 10.80
N SER A 24 4.97 21.31 10.01
CA SER A 24 6.35 21.22 9.52
C SER A 24 6.98 22.61 9.51
N CYS A 25 8.24 22.71 9.95
CA CYS A 25 9.03 23.94 9.92
C CYS A 25 9.85 24.03 8.62
N ASN A 26 9.91 25.21 8.01
CA ASN A 26 10.72 25.47 6.80
C ASN A 26 11.95 26.28 7.21
N GLU A 27 13.16 25.72 7.10
CA GLU A 27 14.39 26.51 7.28
C GLU A 27 14.69 27.28 5.99
N ASN A 28 14.11 28.48 5.85
CA ASN A 28 14.74 29.53 5.05
C ASN A 28 15.63 30.35 5.98
N VAL A 29 16.94 30.06 5.95
CA VAL A 29 17.96 30.91 6.54
C VAL A 29 17.79 32.31 5.93
N ASN A 30 17.47 33.30 6.78
CA ASN A 30 17.27 34.74 6.52
C ASN A 30 15.83 35.29 6.65
N ASN A 31 14.97 34.74 7.52
CA ASN A 31 13.96 35.55 8.18
C ASN A 31 13.56 34.94 9.52
N SER A 32 13.56 35.76 10.58
CA SER A 32 13.26 35.41 11.96
C SER A 32 11.77 35.13 12.24
N ASN A 33 11.05 34.54 11.28
CA ASN A 33 9.66 34.12 11.40
C ASN A 33 9.56 32.67 10.88
N ASN A 34 9.89 31.69 11.73
CA ASN A 34 9.59 30.29 11.47
C ASN A 34 8.08 30.09 11.62
N GLU A 35 7.32 30.37 10.57
CA GLU A 35 5.87 30.20 10.57
C GLU A 35 5.54 28.70 10.46
N LEU A 36 4.91 28.17 11.52
CA LEU A 36 4.33 26.84 11.49
C LEU A 36 3.12 26.89 10.56
N ASP A 37 3.16 26.11 9.48
CA ASP A 37 2.01 25.96 8.58
C ASP A 37 1.26 24.67 8.93
N PRO A 38 0.23 24.72 9.79
CA PRO A 38 -0.58 23.56 10.09
C PRO A 38 -1.44 23.18 8.88
N TYR A 39 -1.63 21.88 8.68
CA TYR A 39 -2.65 21.38 7.75
C TYR A 39 -3.37 20.17 8.33
N GLU A 40 -4.63 20.00 7.92
CA GLU A 40 -5.50 18.92 8.35
C GLU A 40 -5.77 17.98 7.17
N ILE A 41 -5.63 16.67 7.39
CA ILE A 41 -5.96 15.62 6.42
C ILE A 41 -7.03 14.73 7.03
N LYS A 42 -8.17 14.57 6.33
CA LYS A 42 -9.24 13.70 6.82
C LYS A 42 -8.77 12.26 6.81
N VAL A 43 -9.29 11.43 7.72
CA VAL A 43 -8.99 9.99 7.74
C VAL A 43 -9.46 9.25 6.48
N TRP A 44 -10.42 9.82 5.75
CA TRP A 44 -10.85 9.28 4.46
C TRP A 44 -10.11 9.86 3.25
N ASP A 45 -9.25 10.87 3.43
CA ASP A 45 -8.45 11.49 2.36
C ASP A 45 -7.08 10.79 2.24
N TYR A 46 -7.06 9.45 2.31
CA TYR A 46 -5.87 8.67 2.06
C TYR A 46 -5.55 8.63 0.56
N SER A 47 -4.29 8.35 0.23
CA SER A 47 -3.79 8.24 -1.14
C SER A 47 -4.25 6.93 -1.79
N ASP A 48 -4.68 6.99 -3.06
CA ASP A 48 -5.43 5.91 -3.72
C ASP A 48 -4.60 5.00 -4.64
N ASN A 49 -3.29 5.21 -4.71
CA ASN A 49 -2.36 4.59 -5.66
C ASN A 49 -1.41 3.55 -5.02
N HIS A 50 -1.82 2.98 -3.89
CA HIS A 50 -1.00 2.05 -3.09
C HIS A 50 -1.67 0.68 -2.94
N TYR A 51 -0.93 -0.40 -3.24
CA TYR A 51 -1.49 -1.75 -3.32
C TYR A 51 -0.50 -2.79 -2.80
N PHE A 52 -0.97 -3.68 -1.92
CA PHE A 52 -0.30 -4.94 -1.62
C PHE A 52 -0.20 -5.82 -2.87
N LEU A 53 0.91 -6.55 -2.99
CA LEU A 53 1.11 -7.51 -4.07
C LEU A 53 0.22 -8.75 -3.92
N ASP A 54 0.00 -9.16 -2.67
CA ASP A 54 -0.81 -10.30 -2.28
C ASP A 54 -1.22 -10.18 -0.79
N THR A 55 -2.27 -10.87 -0.41
CA THR A 55 -2.75 -10.98 0.97
C THR A 55 -1.70 -11.52 1.95
N VAL A 56 -0.76 -12.36 1.50
CA VAL A 56 0.32 -12.89 2.37
C VAL A 56 1.23 -11.81 2.94
N TYR A 57 1.29 -10.62 2.30
CA TYR A 57 2.13 -9.52 2.75
C TYR A 57 1.53 -8.68 3.89
N LYS A 58 0.25 -8.85 4.21
CA LYS A 58 -0.41 -8.08 5.30
C LYS A 58 0.27 -8.28 6.65
N SER A 59 0.72 -9.51 6.96
CA SER A 59 1.44 -9.79 8.21
C SER A 59 2.87 -9.23 8.17
N GLY A 60 3.55 -9.35 7.03
CA GLY A 60 4.90 -8.81 6.84
C GLY A 60 4.95 -7.28 6.91
N PHE A 61 3.89 -6.61 6.44
CA PHE A 61 3.71 -5.18 6.61
C PHE A 61 3.70 -4.78 8.09
N LEU A 62 2.84 -5.39 8.90
CA LEU A 62 2.79 -5.08 10.33
C LEU A 62 4.11 -5.39 11.03
N ASP A 63 4.80 -6.47 10.67
CA ASP A 63 6.11 -6.79 11.20
C ASP A 63 7.14 -5.70 10.84
N TYR A 64 7.21 -5.32 9.57
CA TYR A 64 8.13 -4.32 9.04
C TYR A 64 7.97 -2.93 9.70
N TYR A 65 6.73 -2.52 10.02
CA TYR A 65 6.47 -1.20 10.64
C TYR A 65 6.46 -1.21 12.18
N ASN A 66 6.29 -2.36 12.81
CA ASN A 66 6.21 -2.45 14.27
C ASN A 66 7.52 -2.88 14.93
N ASN A 67 8.45 -3.46 14.17
CA ASN A 67 9.67 -4.06 14.73
C ASN A 67 10.93 -3.40 14.16
N ILE A 68 11.94 -3.27 15.02
CA ILE A 68 13.28 -2.79 14.63
C ILE A 68 13.98 -3.82 13.74
N ASN A 69 13.74 -5.11 14.01
CA ASN A 69 14.30 -6.23 13.26
C ASN A 69 13.20 -6.93 12.47
N ILE A 70 13.47 -7.17 11.19
CA ILE A 70 12.56 -7.90 10.30
C ILE A 70 12.56 -9.37 10.69
N SER A 71 11.37 -9.96 10.85
CA SER A 71 11.24 -11.38 11.16
C SER A 71 11.68 -12.26 9.99
N SER A 72 12.07 -13.50 10.27
CA SER A 72 12.41 -14.48 9.22
C SER A 72 11.23 -14.75 8.27
N GLN A 73 9.98 -14.62 8.73
CA GLN A 73 8.81 -14.76 7.88
C GLN A 73 8.75 -13.64 6.83
N THR A 74 8.97 -12.40 7.24
CA THR A 74 8.99 -11.24 6.33
C THR A 74 10.19 -11.30 5.39
N GLU A 75 11.36 -11.72 5.88
CA GLU A 75 12.54 -11.92 5.01
C GLU A 75 12.29 -13.01 3.95
N ASN A 76 11.61 -14.10 4.30
CA ASN A 76 11.24 -15.17 3.36
C ASN A 76 10.26 -14.71 2.27
N LEU A 77 9.47 -13.66 2.54
CA LEU A 77 8.53 -13.09 1.57
C LEU A 77 9.15 -11.99 0.72
N LYS A 78 10.39 -11.56 1.02
CA LYS A 78 11.04 -10.45 0.34
C LYS A 78 11.05 -10.61 -1.18
N VAL A 79 10.60 -9.56 -1.86
CA VAL A 79 10.51 -9.49 -3.31
C VAL A 79 11.88 -9.24 -3.92
N ASP A 80 12.17 -9.93 -5.03
CA ASP A 80 13.32 -9.65 -5.87
C ASP A 80 13.02 -8.46 -6.81
N GLU A 81 13.71 -7.34 -6.60
CA GLU A 81 13.56 -6.11 -7.39
C GLU A 81 14.00 -6.27 -8.86
N ASP A 82 14.92 -7.20 -9.14
CA ASP A 82 15.39 -7.46 -10.49
C ASP A 82 14.38 -8.23 -11.32
N ASN A 83 13.55 -9.02 -10.66
CA ASN A 83 12.47 -9.78 -11.26
C ASN A 83 11.10 -9.22 -10.87
N PHE A 84 10.96 -7.89 -10.74
CA PHE A 84 9.70 -7.23 -10.46
C PHE A 84 9.24 -6.35 -11.63
N GLU A 85 8.04 -6.65 -12.15
CA GLU A 85 7.44 -5.93 -13.27
C GLU A 85 6.05 -5.41 -12.93
N VAL A 86 5.76 -4.18 -13.33
CA VAL A 86 4.42 -3.58 -13.25
C VAL A 86 3.87 -3.38 -14.65
N TRP A 87 2.62 -3.77 -14.84
CA TRP A 87 1.90 -3.71 -16.10
C TRP A 87 0.59 -2.97 -15.89
N ILE A 88 0.25 -2.08 -16.81
CA ILE A 88 -1.04 -1.39 -16.79
C ILE A 88 -1.80 -1.66 -18.07
N GLN A 89 -3.13 -1.63 -17.99
CA GLN A 89 -3.99 -1.75 -19.15
C GLN A 89 -3.69 -0.65 -20.18
N THR A 90 -3.69 -1.03 -21.46
CA THR A 90 -3.53 -0.14 -22.61
C THR A 90 -4.27 -0.71 -23.83
N ASP A 91 -4.03 -0.17 -25.01
CA ASP A 91 -4.58 -0.64 -26.29
C ASP A 91 -3.48 -1.05 -27.30
N VAL A 92 -3.91 -1.54 -28.47
CA VAL A 92 -3.04 -1.99 -29.56
C VAL A 92 -2.19 -0.89 -30.21
N SER A 93 -2.48 0.40 -29.97
CA SER A 93 -1.70 1.51 -30.53
C SER A 93 -0.40 1.75 -29.76
N THR A 94 -0.26 1.18 -28.56
CA THR A 94 0.93 1.33 -27.73
C THR A 94 2.07 0.46 -28.23
N THR A 95 3.25 1.02 -28.44
CA THR A 95 4.44 0.22 -28.79
C THR A 95 4.77 -0.82 -27.71
N ASN A 96 5.19 -2.01 -28.12
CA ASN A 96 5.55 -3.12 -27.21
C ASN A 96 4.41 -3.57 -26.28
N TYR A 97 3.16 -3.38 -26.68
CA TYR A 97 2.03 -3.96 -25.95
C TYR A 97 2.13 -5.49 -25.90
N ARG A 98 1.54 -6.09 -24.87
CA ARG A 98 1.39 -7.55 -24.73
C ARG A 98 -0.05 -7.90 -24.39
N LYS A 99 -0.46 -9.12 -24.73
CA LYS A 99 -1.73 -9.69 -24.26
C LYS A 99 -1.50 -10.31 -22.89
N ALA A 100 -2.45 -10.15 -21.98
CA ALA A 100 -2.35 -10.74 -20.65
C ALA A 100 -3.70 -11.26 -20.14
N GLY A 101 -3.67 -12.46 -19.59
CA GLY A 101 -4.67 -12.94 -18.64
C GLY A 101 -4.31 -12.46 -17.23
N VAL A 102 -5.23 -11.78 -16.56
CA VAL A 102 -4.95 -11.05 -15.31
C VAL A 102 -5.90 -11.56 -14.24
N HIS A 103 -5.37 -11.97 -13.09
CA HIS A 103 -6.13 -12.61 -12.01
C HIS A 103 -5.77 -12.02 -10.65
N ILE A 104 -6.76 -11.67 -9.83
CA ILE A 104 -6.57 -11.18 -8.46
C ILE A 104 -6.02 -12.27 -7.55
N ASP A 105 -6.43 -13.52 -7.77
CA ASP A 105 -6.02 -14.69 -7.00
C ASP A 105 -5.18 -15.62 -7.89
N LEU A 106 -4.04 -15.11 -8.35
CA LEU A 106 -3.10 -15.89 -9.15
C LEU A 106 -2.20 -16.74 -8.24
N PRO A 107 -2.12 -18.08 -8.45
CA PRO A 107 -1.20 -18.93 -7.71
C PRO A 107 0.25 -18.76 -8.19
N VAL A 108 1.19 -19.25 -7.38
CA VAL A 108 2.60 -19.33 -7.77
C VAL A 108 2.78 -20.20 -9.01
N LEU A 109 3.74 -19.82 -9.86
CA LEU A 109 4.09 -20.51 -11.08
C LEU A 109 4.60 -21.92 -10.77
N GLN A 110 3.99 -22.91 -11.41
CA GLN A 110 4.42 -24.31 -11.33
C GLN A 110 5.52 -24.59 -12.35
N LEU A 111 6.28 -25.67 -12.16
CA LEU A 111 7.34 -26.09 -13.10
C LEU A 111 6.85 -26.31 -14.53
N THR A 112 5.59 -26.71 -14.70
CA THR A 112 4.93 -26.91 -16.00
C THR A 112 4.38 -25.62 -16.62
N GLY A 113 4.53 -24.49 -15.95
CA GLY A 113 3.97 -23.21 -16.37
C GLY A 113 2.51 -23.00 -15.97
N TYR A 114 1.92 -21.90 -16.44
CA TYR A 114 0.49 -21.63 -16.26
C TYR A 114 -0.37 -22.31 -17.33
N ASN A 115 -1.53 -22.82 -16.92
CA ASN A 115 -2.55 -23.40 -17.81
C ASN A 115 -3.12 -22.32 -18.77
N ASP A 116 -3.47 -22.73 -19.99
CA ASP A 116 -4.04 -21.86 -21.03
C ASP A 116 -5.34 -21.14 -20.61
N SER A 117 -6.10 -21.71 -19.66
CA SER A 117 -7.29 -21.05 -19.09
C SER A 117 -6.93 -19.76 -18.34
N LEU A 118 -5.75 -19.70 -17.71
CA LEU A 118 -5.26 -18.50 -17.05
C LEU A 118 -4.73 -17.47 -18.06
N LYS A 119 -4.20 -17.92 -19.20
CA LYS A 119 -3.73 -17.05 -20.29
C LYS A 119 -4.89 -16.37 -21.00
N ASN A 120 -5.89 -17.14 -21.44
CA ASN A 120 -6.95 -16.64 -22.33
C ASN A 120 -8.19 -16.08 -21.61
N VAL A 121 -8.39 -16.44 -20.33
CA VAL A 121 -9.51 -15.99 -19.48
C VAL A 121 -10.86 -15.97 -20.24
N PRO A 122 -11.38 -17.15 -20.65
CA PRO A 122 -12.56 -17.24 -21.52
C PRO A 122 -13.84 -16.67 -20.89
N THR A 123 -13.88 -16.55 -19.56
CA THR A 123 -14.99 -15.98 -18.79
C THR A 123 -14.46 -14.89 -17.84
N PRO A 124 -14.31 -13.65 -18.32
CA PRO A 124 -13.96 -12.51 -17.48
C PRO A 124 -14.98 -12.34 -16.35
N GLN A 125 -14.50 -11.97 -15.17
CA GLN A 125 -15.32 -11.71 -14.00
C GLN A 125 -14.79 -10.47 -13.29
N GLN A 126 -15.64 -9.45 -13.16
CA GLN A 126 -15.28 -8.18 -12.54
C GLN A 126 -14.67 -8.41 -11.15
N GLY A 127 -13.53 -7.76 -10.89
CA GLY A 127 -12.83 -7.84 -9.61
C GLY A 127 -12.03 -9.13 -9.37
N ILE A 128 -12.18 -10.15 -10.23
CA ILE A 128 -11.51 -11.44 -10.07
C ILE A 128 -10.52 -11.72 -11.19
N ARG A 129 -10.98 -11.69 -12.44
CA ARG A 129 -10.15 -12.02 -13.59
C ARG A 129 -10.59 -11.31 -14.85
N THR A 130 -9.64 -10.94 -15.69
CA THR A 130 -9.90 -10.28 -16.97
C THR A 130 -8.83 -10.65 -17.99
N PHE A 131 -9.13 -10.41 -19.25
CA PHE A 131 -8.16 -10.48 -20.34
C PHE A 131 -8.01 -9.09 -20.93
N GLY A 132 -6.78 -8.67 -21.22
CA GLY A 132 -6.56 -7.34 -21.77
C GLY A 132 -5.21 -7.17 -22.44
N ILE A 133 -5.03 -5.97 -22.99
CA ILE A 133 -3.77 -5.51 -23.55
C ILE A 133 -3.08 -4.67 -22.49
N VAL A 134 -1.78 -4.89 -22.32
CA VAL A 134 -0.98 -4.26 -21.26
C VAL A 134 0.31 -3.68 -21.82
N ARG A 135 0.81 -2.63 -21.17
CA ARG A 135 2.17 -2.12 -21.32
C ARG A 135 2.92 -2.19 -20.01
N LYS A 136 4.22 -2.46 -20.10
CA LYS A 136 5.12 -2.42 -18.95
C LYS A 136 5.33 -0.97 -18.52
N LEU A 137 5.38 -0.74 -17.21
CA LEU A 137 5.83 0.54 -16.65
C LEU A 137 7.35 0.53 -16.47
N GLU A 138 7.96 1.69 -16.67
CA GLU A 138 9.33 1.94 -16.27
C GLU A 138 9.47 1.95 -14.75
N ARG A 139 10.64 1.55 -14.23
CA ARG A 139 10.90 1.52 -12.78
C ARG A 139 10.70 2.87 -12.10
N SER A 140 10.92 3.97 -12.81
CA SER A 140 10.70 5.33 -12.28
C SER A 140 9.22 5.65 -12.02
N ALA A 141 8.29 4.92 -12.63
CA ALA A 141 6.85 5.14 -12.53
C ALA A 141 6.21 4.51 -11.28
N TYR A 142 6.97 3.82 -10.44
CA TYR A 142 6.49 3.25 -9.19
C TYR A 142 7.58 3.21 -8.11
N VAL A 143 7.20 2.78 -6.91
CA VAL A 143 8.09 2.43 -5.79
C VAL A 143 7.60 1.10 -5.25
N LEU A 144 8.52 0.17 -4.99
CA LEU A 144 8.25 -1.12 -4.39
C LEU A 144 8.88 -1.14 -2.99
N ASN A 145 8.08 -1.43 -1.97
CA ASN A 145 8.64 -1.86 -0.69
C ASN A 145 8.78 -3.39 -0.72
N LYS A 146 9.99 -3.87 -0.97
CA LYS A 146 10.26 -5.31 -1.16
C LYS A 146 10.07 -6.15 0.10
N TYR A 147 10.13 -5.55 1.29
CA TYR A 147 9.96 -6.25 2.57
C TYR A 147 8.48 -6.32 2.97
N ALA A 148 7.80 -5.18 2.91
CA ALA A 148 6.38 -5.09 3.25
C ALA A 148 5.45 -5.56 2.11
N GLY A 149 5.99 -5.76 0.89
CA GLY A 149 5.27 -6.35 -0.24
C GLY A 149 4.10 -5.53 -0.75
N TYR A 150 4.34 -4.23 -0.93
CA TYR A 150 3.37 -3.32 -1.56
C TYR A 150 4.06 -2.41 -2.58
N ILE A 151 3.27 -1.88 -3.50
CA ILE A 151 3.72 -0.85 -4.43
C ILE A 151 2.95 0.45 -4.27
N SER A 152 3.64 1.53 -4.66
CA SER A 152 3.08 2.87 -4.82
C SER A 152 3.28 3.31 -6.26
N LEU A 153 2.18 3.60 -6.97
CA LEU A 153 2.24 4.00 -8.37
C LEU A 153 2.38 5.52 -8.47
N LYS A 154 3.41 6.01 -9.17
CA LYS A 154 3.62 7.46 -9.41
C LYS A 154 2.83 7.98 -10.61
N VAL A 155 2.14 7.10 -11.31
CA VAL A 155 1.29 7.42 -12.47
C VAL A 155 -0.18 7.31 -12.09
N ASN A 156 -0.99 8.22 -12.60
CA ASN A 156 -2.43 8.12 -12.47
C ASN A 156 -2.96 7.02 -13.41
N ILE A 157 -3.76 6.10 -12.87
CA ILE A 157 -4.41 5.04 -13.64
C ILE A 157 -5.92 5.26 -13.53
N PRO A 158 -6.63 5.48 -14.65
CA PRO A 158 -8.09 5.64 -14.65
C PRO A 158 -8.82 4.53 -13.89
N ASP A 159 -9.95 4.85 -13.27
CA ASP A 159 -10.72 3.88 -12.47
C ASP A 159 -11.21 2.69 -13.27
N ASN A 160 -11.56 2.90 -14.54
CA ASN A 160 -11.97 1.85 -15.47
C ASN A 160 -10.81 1.01 -16.03
N TYR A 161 -9.56 1.26 -15.61
CA TYR A 161 -8.36 0.52 -16.03
C TYR A 161 -7.83 -0.35 -14.89
N PHE A 162 -7.30 -1.53 -15.23
CA PHE A 162 -6.62 -2.38 -14.26
C PHE A 162 -5.10 -2.15 -14.25
N ALA A 163 -4.46 -2.58 -13.15
CA ALA A 163 -3.02 -2.71 -13.04
C ALA A 163 -2.67 -4.09 -12.49
N ALA A 164 -1.52 -4.62 -12.91
CA ALA A 164 -1.07 -5.96 -12.59
C ALA A 164 0.45 -5.99 -12.40
N VAL A 165 0.93 -7.05 -11.76
CA VAL A 165 2.34 -7.28 -11.47
C VAL A 165 2.74 -8.70 -11.82
N ALA A 166 4.04 -8.88 -12.06
CA ALA A 166 4.70 -10.18 -12.02
C ALA A 166 5.97 -10.03 -11.19
N TYR A 167 6.24 -11.01 -10.31
CA TYR A 167 7.37 -10.92 -9.38
C TYR A 167 7.94 -12.27 -8.97
N LYS A 168 9.20 -12.27 -8.53
CA LYS A 168 9.84 -13.40 -7.83
C LYS A 168 10.13 -13.02 -6.38
N ARG A 169 10.14 -14.01 -5.49
CA ARG A 169 10.67 -13.85 -4.13
C ARG A 169 12.15 -14.22 -4.11
N MET A 170 12.93 -13.42 -3.39
CA MET A 170 14.39 -13.49 -3.40
C MET A 170 14.93 -14.80 -2.83
N LEU A 171 14.34 -15.31 -1.74
CA LEU A 171 14.85 -16.50 -1.06
C LEU A 171 14.27 -17.81 -1.59
N SER A 172 12.96 -17.89 -1.80
CA SER A 172 12.32 -19.13 -2.26
C SER A 172 12.41 -19.34 -3.76
N GLY A 173 12.68 -18.29 -4.54
CA GLY A 173 12.59 -18.31 -6.00
C GLY A 173 11.17 -18.47 -6.53
N GLU A 174 10.15 -18.50 -5.66
CA GLU A 174 8.76 -18.61 -6.07
C GLU A 174 8.37 -17.42 -6.94
N GLN A 175 7.91 -17.71 -8.15
CA GLN A 175 7.45 -16.72 -9.10
C GLN A 175 5.93 -16.63 -9.08
N THR A 176 5.40 -15.41 -9.17
CA THR A 176 3.98 -15.15 -9.38
C THR A 176 3.83 -14.28 -10.63
N GLY A 177 3.09 -14.78 -11.61
CA GLY A 177 2.97 -14.17 -12.94
C GLY A 177 4.12 -14.52 -13.90
N THR A 178 3.97 -14.12 -15.15
CA THR A 178 4.95 -14.32 -16.22
C THR A 178 5.86 -13.10 -16.30
N ILE A 179 7.14 -13.24 -15.94
CA ILE A 179 8.15 -12.21 -16.18
C ILE A 179 8.43 -12.13 -17.68
N SER A 180 8.44 -10.94 -18.26
CA SER A 180 8.51 -10.79 -19.72
C SER A 180 9.78 -11.34 -20.36
N THR A 181 10.90 -11.36 -19.64
CA THR A 181 12.18 -11.95 -20.10
C THR A 181 12.21 -13.48 -20.06
N ASP A 182 11.34 -14.09 -19.27
CA ASP A 182 11.23 -15.56 -19.17
C ASP A 182 10.33 -16.13 -20.28
N SER A 183 9.53 -15.27 -20.92
CA SER A 183 8.74 -15.63 -22.10
C SER A 183 9.65 -15.76 -23.33
N THR A 184 9.24 -16.55 -24.33
CA THR A 184 9.98 -16.77 -25.60
C THR A 184 10.19 -15.51 -26.45
N GLY A 185 9.94 -14.32 -25.92
CA GLY A 185 10.05 -13.03 -26.61
C GLY A 185 8.98 -12.83 -27.69
N SER A 186 8.11 -13.82 -27.94
CA SER A 186 7.06 -13.75 -28.93
C SER A 186 5.93 -12.80 -28.48
N PRO A 187 5.51 -11.82 -29.29
CA PRO A 187 4.34 -10.99 -29.00
C PRO A 187 3.02 -11.79 -28.99
N TYR A 188 3.05 -13.04 -29.45
CA TYR A 188 1.94 -13.99 -29.36
C TYR A 188 1.88 -14.72 -28.02
N ASP A 189 2.94 -14.66 -27.21
CA ASP A 189 2.93 -15.26 -25.87
C ASP A 189 2.13 -14.38 -24.93
N THR A 190 1.05 -14.95 -24.40
CA THR A 190 0.10 -14.27 -23.54
C THR A 190 0.60 -14.37 -22.11
N LEU A 191 0.87 -13.22 -21.50
CA LEU A 191 1.33 -13.15 -20.12
C LEU A 191 0.21 -13.59 -19.18
N VAL A 192 0.58 -14.16 -18.04
CA VAL A 192 -0.33 -14.32 -16.91
C VAL A 192 0.15 -13.41 -15.80
N LEU A 193 -0.70 -12.50 -15.31
CA LEU A 193 -0.29 -11.46 -14.36
C LEU A 193 -1.19 -11.45 -13.11
N LYS A 194 -0.61 -11.07 -11.96
CA LYS A 194 -1.33 -10.88 -10.71
C LYS A 194 -1.97 -9.50 -10.70
N MET A 195 -3.28 -9.43 -10.57
CA MET A 195 -3.99 -8.14 -10.48
C MET A 195 -3.71 -7.47 -9.13
N ILE A 196 -3.55 -6.15 -9.14
CA ILE A 196 -3.40 -5.34 -7.92
C ILE A 196 -4.42 -4.19 -7.86
N LYS A 197 -4.84 -3.67 -9.03
CA LYS A 197 -5.92 -2.69 -9.17
C LYS A 197 -6.97 -3.25 -10.12
N VAL A 198 -8.22 -3.28 -9.68
CA VAL A 198 -9.38 -3.68 -10.50
C VAL A 198 -9.99 -2.48 -11.21
N GLN A 199 -10.69 -2.75 -12.31
CA GLN A 199 -11.55 -1.77 -12.98
C GLN A 199 -12.81 -1.52 -12.14
N ASN A 200 -13.19 -0.26 -11.94
CA ASN A 200 -14.40 0.14 -11.23
C ASN A 200 -14.52 -0.57 -9.87
N LEU A 201 -13.53 -0.38 -9.00
CA LEU A 201 -13.45 -1.03 -7.69
C LEU A 201 -14.74 -0.82 -6.90
N VAL A 202 -15.39 -1.92 -6.52
CA VAL A 202 -16.55 -1.90 -5.63
C VAL A 202 -16.08 -2.28 -4.21
N PRO A 203 -16.36 -1.48 -3.17
CA PRO A 203 -15.94 -1.75 -1.79
C PRO A 203 -16.52 -3.02 -1.15
N SER A 204 -17.36 -3.79 -1.85
CA SER A 204 -18.05 -4.97 -1.32
C SER A 204 -17.11 -6.18 -1.18
N ASN A 205 -16.43 -6.31 -0.04
CA ASN A 205 -15.65 -7.48 0.41
C ASN A 205 -14.88 -8.21 -0.72
N SER A 206 -14.21 -7.43 -1.56
CA SER A 206 -13.42 -7.96 -2.66
C SER A 206 -11.97 -8.09 -2.22
N ILE A 207 -11.27 -9.12 -2.71
CA ILE A 207 -9.81 -9.26 -2.50
C ILE A 207 -9.09 -7.98 -2.93
N ALA A 208 -9.55 -7.32 -4.00
CA ALA A 208 -8.98 -6.06 -4.46
C ALA A 208 -9.11 -4.90 -3.46
N TRP A 209 -10.25 -4.78 -2.77
CA TRP A 209 -10.40 -3.79 -1.69
C TRP A 209 -9.41 -4.06 -0.56
N ASP A 210 -9.19 -5.33 -0.27
CA ASP A 210 -8.28 -5.83 0.75
C ASP A 210 -6.80 -5.63 0.41
N LEU A 211 -6.45 -5.59 -0.88
CA LEU A 211 -5.11 -5.28 -1.36
C LEU A 211 -4.81 -3.79 -1.40
N LYS A 212 -5.83 -2.92 -1.47
CA LYS A 212 -5.60 -1.46 -1.44
C LYS A 212 -5.13 -1.00 -0.06
N LEU A 213 -4.01 -0.28 -0.01
CA LEU A 213 -3.55 0.41 1.20
C LEU A 213 -4.39 1.68 1.41
N LYS A 214 -4.80 1.92 2.65
CA LYS A 214 -5.78 2.97 3.03
C LYS A 214 -5.27 3.81 4.20
N ASP A 215 -3.96 3.76 4.42
CA ASP A 215 -3.21 4.27 5.56
C ASP A 215 -2.01 5.12 5.14
N ILE A 216 -1.84 5.36 3.83
CA ILE A 216 -0.82 6.25 3.29
C ILE A 216 -1.49 7.57 2.91
N TYR A 217 -0.95 8.68 3.42
CA TYR A 217 -1.48 10.02 3.21
C TYR A 217 -0.46 10.89 2.49
N SER A 218 -0.91 11.63 1.47
CA SER A 218 -0.07 12.59 0.77
C SER A 218 -0.04 13.91 1.54
N LEU A 219 1.16 14.40 1.81
CA LEU A 219 1.35 15.68 2.48
C LEU A 219 1.41 16.79 1.42
N PRO A 220 0.78 17.96 1.66
CA PRO A 220 0.74 19.06 0.70
C PRO A 220 2.11 19.72 0.49
N LYS A 221 3.08 19.43 1.36
CA LYS A 221 4.45 19.94 1.29
C LYS A 221 5.43 18.84 0.93
N THR A 222 6.37 19.19 0.05
CA THR A 222 7.57 18.41 -0.21
C THR A 222 8.69 18.85 0.74
N ASN A 223 9.65 17.96 1.03
CA ASN A 223 10.84 18.24 1.86
C ASN A 223 10.55 18.62 3.31
N ILE A 224 9.73 17.82 4.00
CA ILE A 224 9.51 17.97 5.43
C ILE A 224 10.79 17.61 6.17
N ILE A 225 11.35 18.58 6.88
CA ILE A 225 12.46 18.38 7.80
C ILE A 225 11.90 17.71 9.07
N LYS A 226 12.61 16.70 9.59
CA LYS A 226 12.19 15.98 10.80
C LYS A 226 12.11 16.94 11.99
N GLU A 227 13.09 17.83 12.10
CA GLU A 227 13.14 18.88 13.08
C GLU A 227 11.98 19.86 12.88
N GLY A 228 11.12 20.00 13.89
CA GLY A 228 9.93 20.83 13.81
C GLY A 228 8.76 20.21 13.05
N PHE A 229 8.85 18.94 12.66
CA PHE A 229 7.68 18.17 12.25
C PHE A 229 6.90 17.69 13.48
N GLU A 230 5.62 18.05 13.56
CA GLU A 230 4.73 17.59 14.60
C GLU A 230 3.49 16.95 13.98
N PHE A 231 3.12 15.78 14.47
CA PHE A 231 1.99 15.02 14.00
C PHE A 231 1.05 14.76 15.17
N ARG A 232 -0.22 15.07 15.00
CA ARG A 232 -1.27 14.78 15.98
C ARG A 232 -2.45 14.11 15.31
N VAL A 233 -3.12 13.25 16.06
CA VAL A 233 -4.39 12.66 15.65
C VAL A 233 -5.48 13.24 16.51
N ASN A 234 -6.51 13.79 15.88
CA ASN A 234 -7.60 14.46 16.58
C ASN A 234 -8.95 13.78 16.29
N TYR A 235 -9.73 13.62 17.34
CA TYR A 235 -11.13 13.24 17.31
C TYR A 235 -11.99 14.48 17.52
N LEU A 236 -12.94 14.72 16.62
CA LEU A 236 -13.87 15.84 16.73
C LEU A 236 -15.09 15.40 17.55
N TYR A 237 -15.23 15.96 18.76
CA TYR A 237 -16.35 15.70 19.65
C TYR A 237 -17.05 17.02 19.99
N ASN A 238 -18.34 17.14 19.65
CA ASN A 238 -19.15 18.34 19.90
C ASN A 238 -18.48 19.66 19.44
N GLY A 239 -17.80 19.63 18.29
CA GLY A 239 -17.12 20.80 17.73
C GLY A 239 -15.74 21.09 18.33
N VAL A 240 -15.25 20.26 19.25
CA VAL A 240 -13.92 20.40 19.87
C VAL A 240 -13.01 19.26 19.41
N TYR A 241 -11.80 19.60 18.97
CA TYR A 241 -10.77 18.62 18.67
C TYR A 241 -10.12 18.11 19.96
N MET A 242 -10.12 16.80 20.13
CA MET A 242 -9.54 16.09 21.27
C MET A 242 -8.51 15.08 20.78
N GLN A 243 -7.37 14.97 21.47
CA GLN A 243 -6.36 13.96 21.17
C GLN A 243 -6.58 12.64 21.93
N THR A 244 -7.64 12.55 22.72
CA THR A 244 -8.08 11.36 23.45
C THR A 244 -9.53 11.05 23.09
N LEU A 245 -9.93 9.79 23.22
CA LEU A 245 -11.33 9.42 23.06
C LEU A 245 -12.13 9.86 24.30
N PRO A 246 -13.35 10.42 24.15
CA PRO A 246 -14.21 10.78 25.27
C PRO A 246 -14.91 9.54 25.86
N ILE A 247 -14.12 8.54 26.26
CA ILE A 247 -14.58 7.28 26.84
C ILE A 247 -14.14 7.24 28.30
N THR A 248 -15.05 6.87 29.20
CA THR A 248 -14.75 6.73 30.63
C THR A 248 -13.59 5.74 30.84
N ASN A 249 -12.59 6.15 31.62
CA ASN A 249 -11.42 5.35 32.01
C ASN A 249 -10.38 5.07 30.90
N LEU A 250 -10.41 5.81 29.78
CA LEU A 250 -9.33 5.77 28.78
C LEU A 250 -8.76 7.17 28.54
N ASN A 251 -7.61 7.47 29.13
CA ASN A 251 -6.91 8.76 28.99
C ASN A 251 -5.63 8.64 28.15
N THR A 252 -5.61 7.71 27.19
CA THR A 252 -4.47 7.47 26.31
C THR A 252 -4.61 8.32 25.05
N TYR A 253 -3.51 8.94 24.61
CA TYR A 253 -3.48 9.69 23.35
C TYR A 253 -3.78 8.79 22.15
N LEU A 254 -4.52 9.33 21.17
CA LEU A 254 -4.92 8.64 19.95
C LEU A 254 -3.73 8.12 19.15
N ILE A 255 -2.63 8.88 19.13
CA ILE A 255 -1.40 8.49 18.44
C ILE A 255 -0.81 7.18 18.99
N THR A 256 -0.83 7.01 20.31
CA THR A 256 -0.39 5.79 20.99
C THR A 256 -1.38 4.65 20.77
N ILE A 257 -2.70 4.92 20.82
CA ILE A 257 -3.74 3.91 20.54
C ILE A 257 -3.60 3.36 19.11
N LEU A 258 -3.25 4.21 18.14
CA LEU A 258 -3.05 3.84 16.74
C LEU A 258 -1.68 3.19 16.47
N GLY A 259 -0.80 3.10 17.48
CA GLY A 259 0.53 2.50 17.34
C GLY A 259 1.52 3.33 16.52
N LEU A 260 1.27 4.63 16.38
CA LEU A 260 2.13 5.61 15.70
C LEU A 260 3.16 6.25 16.64
N ASP A 261 3.00 6.00 17.94
CA ASP A 261 3.91 6.36 19.03
C ASP A 261 4.13 5.09 19.86
N LYS A 262 5.33 4.54 19.76
CA LYS A 262 5.80 3.33 20.42
C LYS A 262 7.01 3.62 21.29
N TYR A 263 7.88 4.54 20.88
CA TYR A 263 9.17 4.78 21.51
C TYR A 263 9.32 6.23 21.95
N THR A 264 10.30 6.47 22.81
CA THR A 264 10.83 7.80 23.04
C THR A 264 11.75 8.21 21.89
N SER A 265 12.15 9.49 21.87
CA SER A 265 13.19 10.03 20.97
C SER A 265 14.49 9.19 20.90
N GLY A 266 14.82 8.42 21.95
CA GLY A 266 15.97 7.50 21.99
C GLY A 266 15.71 6.09 21.44
N ARG A 267 14.54 5.82 20.83
CA ARG A 267 14.06 4.49 20.41
C ARG A 267 13.94 3.48 21.57
N THR A 268 13.55 3.96 22.75
CA THR A 268 13.32 3.12 23.93
C THR A 268 11.85 3.15 24.33
N LEU A 269 11.34 2.06 24.90
CA LEU A 269 10.03 2.06 25.56
C LEU A 269 10.11 2.81 26.90
N PRO A 270 8.99 3.36 27.42
CA PRO A 270 7.63 3.41 26.87
C PRO A 270 7.41 4.58 25.86
N PRO A 271 6.28 4.63 25.15
CA PRO A 271 5.89 5.75 24.26
C PRO A 271 5.91 7.11 24.98
N ASP A 272 6.26 8.19 24.26
CA ASP A 272 6.37 9.56 24.80
C ASP A 272 5.27 10.53 24.30
N SER A 273 4.21 10.00 23.67
CA SER A 273 3.11 10.79 23.08
C SER A 273 3.53 11.67 21.90
N ILE A 274 4.74 11.47 21.36
CA ILE A 274 5.25 12.12 20.15
C ILE A 274 5.27 11.10 19.02
N PHE A 275 5.01 11.54 17.80
CA PHE A 275 5.07 10.68 16.62
C PHE A 275 6.47 10.11 16.39
N ASP A 276 6.53 8.79 16.22
CA ASP A 276 7.77 8.10 15.88
C ASP A 276 8.12 8.28 14.40
N TYR A 277 8.94 9.28 14.09
CA TYR A 277 9.51 9.42 12.75
C TYR A 277 10.60 8.37 12.52
N ILE A 278 10.32 7.36 11.68
CA ILE A 278 11.26 6.32 11.29
C ILE A 278 11.79 6.61 9.87
N PRO A 279 13.04 7.09 9.70
CA PRO A 279 13.57 7.53 8.40
C PRO A 279 13.85 6.40 7.38
N ALA A 280 13.33 5.20 7.57
CA ALA A 280 13.65 4.03 6.74
C ALA A 280 12.38 3.48 6.10
N LEU A 281 11.82 4.24 5.16
CA LEU A 281 10.70 3.85 4.30
C LEU A 281 10.92 4.36 2.87
N GLN A 282 12.15 4.23 2.36
CA GLN A 282 12.42 4.39 0.92
C GLN A 282 12.19 3.07 0.19
#